data_AF-A0A970VJ34-F1
#
_entry.id   AF-A0A970VJ34-F1
#
_cell.length_a   1.000
_cell.length_b   1.000
_cell.length_c   1.000
_cell.angle_alpha   90.00
_cell.angle_beta   90.00
_cell.angle_gamma   90.00
#
_symmetry.space_group_name_H-M   'P 1'
#
loop_
_entity.id
_entity.type
_entity.pdbx_description
1 polymer ?
#
loop_
_entity_poly.entity_id
_entity_poly.type
_entity_poly.pdbx_seq_one_letter_code
_entity_poly.pdbx_strand_id
1 'polypeptide(L)'
;MLKWLKKALAPSGEETVHKNFTAKNIIGMLCFVLVFCLVFAGVEQLFYSDSLFSTTWNRIRSDGDVPEMLIMGNSHAFCSFVPDIINGALGVDSAVLGASGQNAAGMVDSLAAALTRGKPNVVVVELNTFYFDFDAMPQYHKGSALGNINGMPKIINRARAAWHEIGFENIPQGVTQLLRSDLMWSRWSTDKKPLNRYEGNDVLGYSFMNWHAMGNFDAQMLQAEAIEFSKSDERKSLEEKPLNELHRLFELANQYEVELWFVKAPTTSISQDDIQRLNDVAQIAKENCSFVTQVYDFRQNIGDMGFEIEDFYDTGHLSRQGAAKFTAFFSAWAGKIMDIKPDYAAAFAYQSEQIDVCTESMYRYTMNAYGEDVQYRFMLGKDGKEMLVSDWSTNNSVEIELNPQEADSLYVTMCPLHLLDQQETYALTLPFMVKNTCIL
;
A
#
# COMPACT_ATOMS: atom_id res chain seq x y z
N MET A 1 27.63 15.56 -18.44
CA MET A 1 27.23 16.49 -17.36
C MET A 1 27.83 17.89 -17.51
N LEU A 2 29.14 18.10 -17.27
CA LEU A 2 29.79 19.42 -17.38
C LEU A 2 29.62 20.13 -18.74
N LYS A 3 29.63 19.37 -19.85
CA LYS A 3 29.47 19.91 -21.20
C LYS A 3 28.04 20.42 -21.48
N TRP A 4 27.03 19.77 -20.92
CA TRP A 4 25.64 20.18 -21.09
C TRP A 4 25.32 21.42 -20.24
N LEU A 5 25.75 21.42 -18.97
CA LEU A 5 25.65 22.57 -18.06
C LEU A 5 26.33 23.84 -18.62
N LYS A 6 27.54 23.69 -19.20
CA LYS A 6 28.23 24.81 -19.87
C LYS A 6 27.47 25.38 -21.06
N LYS A 7 26.71 24.54 -21.78
CA LYS A 7 25.96 24.95 -22.96
C LYS A 7 24.62 25.59 -22.59
N ALA A 8 23.94 25.07 -21.56
CA ALA A 8 22.68 25.61 -21.06
C ALA A 8 22.84 26.95 -20.32
N LEU A 9 24.02 27.18 -19.72
CA LEU A 9 24.35 28.41 -18.99
C LEU A 9 25.20 29.40 -19.81
N ALA A 10 25.44 29.11 -21.10
CA ALA A 10 26.14 30.02 -21.98
C ALA A 10 25.25 31.25 -22.28
N PRO A 11 25.69 32.48 -21.99
CA PRO A 11 24.89 33.66 -22.26
C PRO A 11 24.61 33.78 -23.77
N SER A 12 23.34 33.91 -24.15
CA SER A 12 22.94 34.22 -25.52
C SER A 12 22.92 35.73 -25.73
N GLY A 13 24.06 36.32 -26.06
CA GLY A 13 24.17 37.73 -26.43
C GLY A 13 25.59 38.30 -26.31
N GLU A 14 25.93 39.25 -27.19
CA GLU A 14 27.17 40.03 -27.18
C GLU A 14 27.18 41.07 -26.03
N GLU A 15 27.23 40.61 -24.79
CA GLU A 15 27.74 41.43 -23.68
C GLU A 15 28.60 40.54 -22.77
N THR A 16 29.85 40.32 -23.18
CA THR A 16 30.86 39.69 -22.32
C THR A 16 31.56 40.74 -21.47
N VAL A 17 30.83 41.34 -20.52
CA VAL A 17 31.52 41.85 -19.33
C VAL A 17 31.82 40.62 -18.48
N HIS A 18 33.07 40.15 -18.50
CA HIS A 18 33.59 39.25 -17.48
C HIS A 18 33.52 39.97 -16.12
N LYS A 19 32.34 40.01 -15.49
CA LYS A 19 32.22 40.37 -14.09
C LYS A 19 32.92 39.27 -13.31
N ASN A 20 34.13 39.57 -12.84
CA ASN A 20 34.84 38.70 -11.91
C ASN A 20 33.87 38.31 -10.80
N PHE A 21 33.64 37.01 -10.63
CA PHE A 21 32.74 36.51 -9.61
C PHE A 21 33.36 36.83 -8.25
N THR A 22 32.90 37.93 -7.63
CA THR A 22 33.51 38.46 -6.40
C THR A 22 33.06 37.66 -5.18
N ALA A 23 33.81 37.76 -4.09
CA ALA A 23 33.39 37.21 -2.79
C ALA A 23 32.00 37.73 -2.36
N LYS A 24 31.67 38.98 -2.70
CA LYS A 24 30.34 39.58 -2.45
C LYS A 24 29.23 38.87 -3.24
N ASN A 25 29.50 38.45 -4.48
CA ASN A 25 28.55 37.68 -5.29
C ASN A 25 28.35 36.26 -4.73
N ILE A 26 29.43 35.62 -4.27
CA ILE A 26 29.35 34.31 -3.60
C ILE A 26 28.50 34.42 -2.32
N ILE A 27 28.80 35.41 -1.47
CA ILE A 27 28.04 35.65 -0.23
C ILE A 27 26.57 35.96 -0.55
N GLY A 28 26.30 36.84 -1.53
CA GLY A 28 24.93 37.16 -1.94
C GLY A 28 24.14 35.94 -2.42
N MET A 29 24.78 35.05 -3.20
CA MET A 29 24.18 33.80 -3.66
C MET A 29 23.93 32.82 -2.51
N LEU A 30 24.88 32.67 -1.59
CA LEU A 30 24.70 31.84 -0.38
C LEU A 30 23.58 32.38 0.51
N CYS A 31 23.50 33.70 0.70
CA CYS A 31 22.41 34.35 1.44
C CYS A 31 21.06 34.13 0.74
N PHE A 32 20.99 34.28 -0.58
CA PHE A 32 19.77 34.01 -1.34
C PHE A 32 19.32 32.56 -1.17
N VAL A 33 20.24 31.59 -1.36
CA VAL A 33 19.93 30.16 -1.17
C VAL A 33 19.46 29.89 0.25
N LEU A 34 20.11 30.46 1.26
CA LEU A 34 19.70 30.31 2.66
C LEU A 34 18.30 30.87 2.90
N VAL A 35 18.01 32.11 2.48
CA VAL A 35 16.70 32.74 2.64
C VAL A 35 15.62 31.96 1.88
N PHE A 36 15.92 31.53 0.65
CA PHE A 36 15.04 30.69 -0.14
C PHE A 36 14.72 29.38 0.60
N CYS A 37 15.73 28.68 1.11
CA CYS A 37 15.54 27.46 1.90
C CYS A 37 14.71 27.70 3.17
N LEU A 38 14.90 28.82 3.87
CA LEU A 38 14.14 29.16 5.08
C LEU A 38 12.67 29.50 4.78
N VAL A 39 12.41 30.32 3.76
CA VAL A 39 11.04 30.67 3.34
C VAL A 39 10.34 29.42 2.82
N PHE A 40 11.01 28.64 1.98
CA PHE A 40 10.49 27.38 1.49
C PHE A 40 10.17 26.43 2.65
N ALA A 41 11.03 26.37 3.66
CA ALA A 41 10.77 25.56 4.85
C ALA A 41 9.52 25.99 5.62
N GLY A 42 9.27 27.30 5.75
CA GLY A 42 8.06 27.81 6.39
C GLY A 42 6.78 27.60 5.59
N VAL A 43 6.84 27.79 4.25
CA VAL A 43 5.67 27.58 3.38
C VAL A 43 5.28 26.10 3.36
N GLU A 44 6.27 25.21 3.33
CA GLU A 44 6.04 23.77 3.26
C GLU A 44 5.33 23.23 4.51
N GLN A 45 5.56 23.82 5.70
CA GLN A 45 4.80 23.52 6.92
C GLN A 45 3.29 23.72 6.74
N LEU A 46 2.87 24.72 5.95
CA LEU A 46 1.45 24.97 5.69
C LEU A 46 0.82 23.90 4.77
N PHE A 47 1.66 23.15 4.05
CA PHE A 47 1.25 22.10 3.12
C PHE A 47 1.68 20.69 3.58
N TYR A 48 2.15 20.56 4.82
CA TYR A 48 2.53 19.28 5.42
C TYR A 48 1.30 18.42 5.69
N SER A 49 1.38 17.13 5.38
CA SER A 49 0.41 16.12 5.82
C SER A 49 1.13 14.79 6.07
N ASP A 50 0.83 14.15 7.21
CA ASP A 50 1.29 12.78 7.54
C ASP A 50 0.76 11.74 6.54
N SER A 51 -0.30 12.10 5.82
CA SER A 51 -0.99 11.26 4.84
C SER A 51 -0.23 11.10 3.50
N LEU A 52 0.95 11.70 3.38
CA LEU A 52 1.74 11.74 2.14
C LEU A 52 2.60 10.48 1.91
N PHE A 53 2.75 9.63 2.91
CA PHE A 53 3.60 8.43 2.84
C PHE A 53 2.88 7.24 3.47
N SER A 54 3.25 6.04 3.00
CA SER A 54 2.89 4.79 3.66
C SER A 54 3.30 4.85 5.13
N THR A 55 2.41 4.50 6.06
CA THR A 55 2.74 4.42 7.49
C THR A 55 3.87 3.42 7.77
N THR A 56 4.08 2.43 6.90
CA THR A 56 5.23 1.51 6.95
C THR A 56 6.56 2.23 6.75
N TRP A 57 6.64 3.22 5.84
CA TRP A 57 7.84 4.04 5.71
C TRP A 57 8.08 4.87 6.98
N ASN A 58 7.03 5.39 7.60
CA ASN A 58 7.15 6.15 8.85
C ASN A 58 7.73 5.27 9.97
N ARG A 59 7.26 4.03 10.09
CA ARG A 59 7.78 3.02 11.03
C ARG A 59 9.26 2.71 10.78
N ILE A 60 9.61 2.30 9.56
CA ILE A 60 11.00 1.93 9.18
C ILE A 60 11.97 3.11 9.38
N ARG A 61 11.53 4.33 9.09
CA ARG A 61 12.39 5.52 9.10
C ARG A 61 12.57 6.09 10.50
N SER A 62 11.49 6.17 11.28
CA SER A 62 11.48 6.84 12.59
C SER A 62 12.05 5.92 13.67
N ASP A 63 11.63 4.66 13.66
CA ASP A 63 11.95 3.71 14.74
C ASP A 63 13.12 2.80 14.35
N GLY A 64 13.50 2.77 13.06
CA GLY A 64 14.45 1.78 12.54
C GLY A 64 13.87 0.37 12.53
N ASP A 65 12.55 0.25 12.70
CA ASP A 65 11.83 -0.99 12.92
C ASP A 65 11.31 -1.53 11.58
N VAL A 66 11.93 -2.61 11.10
CA VAL A 66 11.56 -3.28 9.85
C VAL A 66 10.73 -4.52 10.21
N PRO A 67 9.52 -4.68 9.67
CA PRO A 67 8.66 -5.83 9.97
C PRO A 67 9.32 -7.16 9.64
N GLU A 68 8.98 -8.20 10.40
CA GLU A 68 9.42 -9.58 10.14
C GLU A 68 8.90 -10.10 8.80
N MET A 69 7.66 -9.75 8.44
CA MET A 69 7.07 -10.02 7.13
C MET A 69 6.80 -8.70 6.40
N LEU A 70 7.63 -8.39 5.40
CA LEU A 70 7.48 -7.19 4.59
C LEU A 70 6.76 -7.54 3.29
N ILE A 71 5.54 -7.03 3.12
CA ILE A 71 4.73 -7.29 1.92
C ILE A 71 4.96 -6.16 0.93
N MET A 72 5.36 -6.44 -0.30
CA MET A 72 5.81 -5.45 -1.27
C MET A 72 5.10 -5.59 -2.61
N GLY A 73 4.83 -4.47 -3.27
CA GLY A 73 4.20 -4.45 -4.59
C GLY A 73 3.48 -3.13 -4.87
N ASN A 74 2.61 -3.14 -5.88
CA ASN A 74 1.80 -1.97 -6.20
C ASN A 74 0.44 -1.99 -5.49
N SER A 75 -0.58 -1.38 -6.10
CA SER A 75 -1.95 -1.36 -5.59
C SER A 75 -2.56 -2.74 -5.37
N HIS A 76 -2.10 -3.76 -6.08
CA HIS A 76 -2.51 -5.13 -5.80
C HIS A 76 -2.01 -5.64 -4.44
N ALA A 77 -0.91 -5.10 -3.91
CA ALA A 77 -0.43 -5.43 -2.57
C ALA A 77 -1.17 -4.59 -1.51
N PHE A 78 -1.12 -3.27 -1.61
CA PHE A 78 -1.67 -2.39 -0.56
C PHE A 78 -3.20 -2.36 -0.49
N CYS A 79 -3.92 -2.84 -1.51
CA CYS A 79 -5.38 -3.01 -1.43
C CYS A 79 -5.80 -4.42 -0.98
N SER A 80 -4.89 -5.38 -0.88
CA SER A 80 -5.26 -6.79 -0.68
C SER A 80 -4.85 -7.33 0.69
N PHE A 81 -3.65 -7.02 1.16
CA PHE A 81 -3.13 -7.57 2.42
C PHE A 81 -3.46 -6.64 3.58
N VAL A 82 -4.11 -7.17 4.62
CA VAL A 82 -4.48 -6.43 5.84
C VAL A 82 -3.56 -6.84 7.01
N PRO A 83 -2.53 -6.06 7.35
CA PRO A 83 -1.55 -6.43 8.37
C PRO A 83 -2.18 -6.77 9.74
N ASP A 84 -3.22 -6.06 10.18
CA ASP A 84 -3.85 -6.38 11.48
C ASP A 84 -4.45 -7.80 11.53
N ILE A 85 -4.96 -8.32 10.40
CA ILE A 85 -5.44 -9.71 10.31
C ILE A 85 -4.25 -10.68 10.36
N ILE A 86 -3.18 -10.41 9.60
CA ILE A 86 -1.98 -11.26 9.57
C ILE A 86 -1.32 -11.30 10.95
N ASN A 87 -1.09 -10.12 11.54
CA ASN A 87 -0.41 -9.95 12.81
C ASN A 87 -1.18 -10.62 13.94
N GLY A 88 -2.48 -10.39 13.98
CA GLY A 88 -3.36 -10.99 14.96
C GLY A 88 -3.46 -12.50 14.82
N ALA A 89 -3.63 -13.00 13.60
CA ALA A 89 -3.86 -14.42 13.36
C ALA A 89 -2.58 -15.25 13.48
N LEU A 90 -1.44 -14.75 13.02
CA LEU A 90 -0.19 -15.50 12.99
C LEU A 90 0.77 -15.14 14.14
N GLY A 91 0.52 -14.04 14.86
CA GLY A 91 1.46 -13.51 15.85
C GLY A 91 2.78 -13.03 15.24
N VAL A 92 2.76 -12.70 13.93
CA VAL A 92 3.93 -12.24 13.16
C VAL A 92 3.83 -10.75 12.97
N ASP A 93 4.95 -10.04 13.06
CA ASP A 93 4.94 -8.62 12.75
C ASP A 93 5.03 -8.37 11.23
N SER A 94 3.94 -7.93 10.62
CA SER A 94 3.84 -7.62 9.20
C SER A 94 3.45 -6.17 8.91
N ALA A 95 3.87 -5.68 7.75
CA ALA A 95 3.36 -4.45 7.15
C ALA A 95 3.49 -4.47 5.63
N VAL A 96 2.70 -3.66 4.95
CA VAL A 96 2.76 -3.48 3.50
C VAL A 96 3.64 -2.28 3.17
N LEU A 97 4.61 -2.47 2.28
CA LEU A 97 5.41 -1.42 1.67
C LEU A 97 5.17 -1.43 0.16
N GLY A 98 4.06 -0.82 -0.23
CA GLY A 98 3.65 -0.73 -1.61
C GLY A 98 3.18 0.66 -1.99
N ALA A 99 3.09 0.92 -3.29
CA ALA A 99 2.75 2.24 -3.78
C ALA A 99 2.05 2.20 -5.16
N SER A 100 1.26 3.24 -5.47
CA SER A 100 0.41 3.21 -6.67
C SER A 100 1.25 3.18 -7.95
N GLY A 101 0.93 2.24 -8.85
CA GLY A 101 1.65 2.03 -10.11
C GLY A 101 3.11 1.59 -9.95
N GLN A 102 3.55 1.18 -8.75
CA GLN A 102 4.95 0.80 -8.52
C GLN A 102 5.37 -0.38 -9.42
N ASN A 103 6.36 -0.13 -10.28
CA ASN A 103 7.01 -1.17 -11.08
C ASN A 103 8.12 -1.87 -10.27
N ALA A 104 8.70 -2.93 -10.85
CA ALA A 104 9.72 -3.71 -10.14
C ALA A 104 10.96 -2.88 -9.72
N ALA A 105 11.37 -1.84 -10.46
CA ALA A 105 12.49 -0.99 -10.04
C ALA A 105 12.19 -0.25 -8.73
N GLY A 106 11.02 0.39 -8.66
CA GLY A 106 10.61 1.11 -7.45
C GLY A 106 10.46 0.18 -6.25
N MET A 107 9.93 -1.02 -6.46
CA MET A 107 9.79 -2.05 -5.43
C MET A 107 11.17 -2.53 -4.93
N VAL A 108 12.09 -2.89 -5.85
CA VAL A 108 13.44 -3.37 -5.50
C VAL A 108 14.27 -2.29 -4.83
N ASP A 109 14.16 -1.03 -5.25
CA ASP A 109 14.81 0.10 -4.56
C ASP A 109 14.21 0.36 -3.17
N SER A 110 12.91 0.16 -3.00
CA SER A 110 12.25 0.21 -1.68
C SER A 110 12.81 -0.86 -0.75
N LEU A 111 12.96 -2.10 -1.24
CA LEU A 111 13.53 -3.18 -0.46
C LEU A 111 14.99 -2.88 -0.10
N ALA A 112 15.80 -2.48 -1.08
CA ALA A 112 17.19 -2.12 -0.87
C ALA A 112 17.34 -1.00 0.18
N ALA A 113 16.43 -0.03 0.21
CA ALA A 113 16.43 1.05 1.19
C ALA A 113 15.99 0.57 2.59
N ALA A 114 14.95 -0.27 2.67
CA ALA A 114 14.49 -0.87 3.93
C ALA A 114 15.57 -1.76 4.57
N LEU A 115 16.28 -2.56 3.75
CA LEU A 115 17.40 -3.41 4.18
C LEU A 115 18.57 -2.64 4.80
N THR A 116 18.68 -1.32 4.53
CA THR A 116 19.68 -0.47 5.22
C THR A 116 19.32 -0.12 6.67
N ARG A 117 18.10 -0.46 7.10
CA ARG A 117 17.57 -0.17 8.45
C ARG A 117 17.40 -1.43 9.29
N GLY A 118 17.02 -2.54 8.67
CA GLY A 118 16.83 -3.84 9.33
C GLY A 118 16.54 -4.89 8.27
N LYS A 119 16.47 -6.16 8.68
CA LYS A 119 16.16 -7.27 7.76
C LYS A 119 14.82 -7.92 8.13
N PRO A 120 13.88 -8.07 7.16
CA PRO A 120 12.73 -8.94 7.35
C PRO A 120 13.19 -10.41 7.32
N ASN A 121 12.39 -11.30 7.90
CA ASN A 121 12.57 -12.74 7.75
C ASN A 121 12.06 -13.19 6.38
N VAL A 122 10.88 -12.69 6.00
CA VAL A 122 10.19 -12.99 4.74
C VAL A 122 9.82 -11.69 4.04
N VAL A 123 10.04 -11.63 2.74
CA VAL A 123 9.47 -10.63 1.84
C VAL A 123 8.44 -11.29 0.94
N VAL A 124 7.19 -10.84 1.06
CA VAL A 124 6.09 -11.28 0.20
C VAL A 124 6.02 -10.31 -0.98
N VAL A 125 6.26 -10.80 -2.19
CA VAL A 125 6.33 -9.99 -3.41
C VAL A 125 5.07 -10.20 -4.25
N GLU A 126 4.26 -9.15 -4.38
CA GLU A 126 3.09 -9.19 -5.27
C GLU A 126 3.55 -9.10 -6.73
N LEU A 127 3.22 -10.16 -7.50
CA LEU A 127 3.78 -10.44 -8.82
C LEU A 127 3.40 -9.44 -9.90
N ASN A 128 2.32 -8.66 -9.72
CA ASN A 128 1.90 -7.64 -10.68
C ASN A 128 2.97 -6.57 -10.92
N THR A 129 3.86 -6.33 -9.97
CA THR A 129 4.93 -5.33 -10.12
C THR A 129 5.91 -5.65 -11.27
N PHE A 130 6.02 -6.92 -11.67
CA PHE A 130 6.85 -7.37 -12.80
C PHE A 130 6.11 -7.36 -14.15
N TYR A 131 4.78 -7.20 -14.13
CA TYR A 131 3.95 -7.14 -15.34
C TYR A 131 3.49 -5.73 -15.67
N PHE A 132 3.53 -4.85 -14.67
CA PHE A 132 3.17 -3.45 -14.84
C PHE A 132 4.10 -2.76 -15.83
N ASP A 133 3.52 -1.94 -16.72
CA ASP A 133 4.26 -1.19 -17.74
C ASP A 133 5.33 -0.31 -17.08
N PHE A 134 6.60 -0.68 -17.31
CA PHE A 134 7.74 -0.01 -16.74
C PHE A 134 7.86 1.44 -17.19
N ASP A 135 7.40 1.72 -18.42
CA ASP A 135 7.49 3.04 -19.04
C ASP A 135 6.28 3.93 -18.71
N ALA A 136 5.23 3.38 -18.10
CA ALA A 136 4.09 4.18 -17.64
C ALA A 136 4.47 5.16 -16.53
N MET A 137 5.37 4.77 -15.62
CA MET A 137 5.89 5.66 -14.55
C MET A 137 6.60 6.90 -15.11
N PRO A 138 7.65 6.77 -15.94
CA PRO A 138 8.36 7.92 -16.49
C PRO A 138 7.51 8.72 -17.48
N GLN A 139 6.51 8.14 -18.15
CA GLN A 139 5.72 8.87 -19.16
C GLN A 139 4.51 9.59 -18.55
N TYR A 140 3.74 8.92 -17.70
CA TYR A 140 2.42 9.39 -17.28
C TYR A 140 2.28 9.60 -15.77
N HIS A 141 3.13 8.96 -14.95
CA HIS A 141 2.93 8.89 -13.49
C HIS A 141 4.14 9.36 -12.66
N LYS A 142 4.92 10.32 -13.18
CA LYS A 142 6.10 10.88 -12.49
C LYS A 142 5.79 11.36 -11.07
N GLY A 143 4.62 11.98 -10.87
CA GLY A 143 4.18 12.46 -9.57
C GLY A 143 3.99 11.33 -8.56
N SER A 144 3.37 10.22 -9.00
CA SER A 144 3.21 9.01 -8.18
C SER A 144 4.56 8.39 -7.86
N ALA A 145 5.43 8.17 -8.85
CA ALA A 145 6.77 7.63 -8.63
C ALA A 145 7.58 8.46 -7.60
N LEU A 146 7.56 9.80 -7.72
CA LEU A 146 8.21 10.69 -6.76
C LEU A 146 7.55 10.65 -5.37
N GLY A 147 6.24 10.41 -5.30
CA GLY A 147 5.50 10.18 -4.05
C GLY A 147 5.85 8.83 -3.39
N ASN A 148 6.10 7.80 -4.20
CA ASN A 148 6.40 6.45 -3.74
C ASN A 148 7.78 6.38 -3.04
N ILE A 149 8.78 7.07 -3.58
CA ILE A 149 10.14 7.09 -3.04
C ILE A 149 10.31 8.06 -1.86
N ASN A 150 9.30 8.85 -1.59
CA ASN A 150 9.37 10.06 -0.79
C ASN A 150 9.67 9.73 0.70
N GLY A 151 9.14 8.58 1.18
CA GLY A 151 9.37 8.03 2.51
C GLY A 151 10.68 7.25 2.68
N MET A 152 11.38 6.91 1.59
CA MET A 152 12.62 6.12 1.68
C MET A 152 13.70 6.83 2.51
N PRO A 153 14.45 6.10 3.34
CA PRO A 153 15.51 6.67 4.16
C PRO A 153 16.68 7.15 3.30
N LYS A 154 17.26 8.31 3.64
CA LYS A 154 18.45 8.92 3.01
C LYS A 154 18.21 9.38 1.57
N ILE A 155 18.66 10.58 1.26
CA ILE A 155 18.55 11.20 -0.07
C ILE A 155 19.19 10.38 -1.18
N ILE A 156 20.27 9.65 -0.88
CA ILE A 156 20.96 8.85 -1.91
C ILE A 156 20.09 7.68 -2.40
N ASN A 157 19.34 7.04 -1.51
CA ASN A 157 18.42 5.97 -1.88
C ASN A 157 17.28 6.52 -2.74
N ARG A 158 16.73 7.67 -2.34
CA ARG A 158 15.69 8.38 -3.09
C ARG A 158 16.16 8.81 -4.47
N ALA A 159 17.35 9.39 -4.57
CA ALA A 159 17.92 9.81 -5.84
C ALA A 159 18.19 8.63 -6.78
N ARG A 160 18.64 7.49 -6.23
CA ARG A 160 18.82 6.24 -7.00
C ARG A 160 17.48 5.70 -7.49
N ALA A 161 16.48 5.59 -6.61
CA ALA A 161 15.15 5.12 -6.96
C ALA A 161 14.49 6.03 -8.03
N ALA A 162 14.58 7.36 -7.86
CA ALA A 162 14.09 8.31 -8.86
C ALA A 162 14.78 8.14 -10.21
N TRP A 163 16.09 7.91 -10.25
CA TRP A 163 16.78 7.63 -11.50
C TRP A 163 16.18 6.38 -12.16
N HIS A 164 16.11 5.25 -11.44
CA HIS A 164 15.62 4.00 -12.02
C HIS A 164 14.14 4.06 -12.45
N GLU A 165 13.28 4.74 -11.69
CA GLU A 165 11.85 4.81 -11.99
C GLU A 165 11.49 5.84 -13.07
N ILE A 166 12.05 7.05 -12.99
CA ILE A 166 11.63 8.15 -13.87
C ILE A 166 12.74 8.66 -14.80
N GLY A 167 13.98 8.21 -14.66
CA GLY A 167 15.12 8.69 -15.45
C GLY A 167 15.73 9.99 -14.94
N PHE A 168 17.04 10.15 -15.13
CA PHE A 168 17.80 11.29 -14.61
C PHE A 168 17.29 12.65 -15.11
N GLU A 169 16.82 12.71 -16.35
CA GLU A 169 16.26 13.91 -16.97
C GLU A 169 14.94 14.38 -16.33
N ASN A 170 14.28 13.50 -15.57
CA ASN A 170 13.03 13.79 -14.88
C ASN A 170 13.22 14.06 -13.37
N ILE A 171 14.45 13.95 -12.85
CA ILE A 171 14.79 14.27 -11.47
C ILE A 171 14.66 15.77 -11.15
N PRO A 172 15.05 16.73 -12.02
CA PRO A 172 14.92 18.16 -11.72
C PRO A 172 13.49 18.60 -11.36
N GLN A 173 12.48 17.93 -11.92
CA GLN A 173 11.05 18.14 -11.67
C GLN A 173 10.64 17.67 -10.26
N GLY A 174 11.45 16.78 -9.65
CA GLY A 174 11.20 16.12 -8.38
C GLY A 174 12.23 16.41 -7.27
N VAL A 175 13.12 17.39 -7.46
CA VAL A 175 14.25 17.60 -6.54
C VAL A 175 13.82 17.95 -5.12
N THR A 176 12.67 18.59 -4.96
CA THR A 176 12.12 18.95 -3.65
C THR A 176 11.63 17.71 -2.90
N GLN A 177 11.02 16.75 -3.59
CA GLN A 177 10.62 15.44 -3.06
C GLN A 177 11.84 14.66 -2.55
N LEU A 178 12.93 14.67 -3.32
CA LEU A 178 14.20 14.02 -2.93
C LEU A 178 14.85 14.63 -1.69
N LEU A 179 14.65 15.92 -1.43
CA LEU A 179 15.25 16.63 -0.32
C LEU A 179 14.36 16.65 0.91
N ARG A 180 13.03 16.54 0.73
CA ARG A 180 12.00 16.68 1.78
C ARG A 180 12.40 15.90 3.03
N SER A 181 12.26 14.57 3.05
CA SER A 181 12.25 13.77 4.28
C SER A 181 13.46 14.00 5.22
N ASP A 182 14.68 14.13 4.69
CA ASP A 182 15.91 14.29 5.50
C ASP A 182 16.15 15.72 6.03
N LEU A 183 15.72 16.77 5.32
CA LEU A 183 16.02 18.15 5.72
C LEU A 183 15.05 18.70 6.76
N MET A 184 13.81 18.22 6.78
CA MET A 184 12.70 18.99 7.36
C MET A 184 11.75 18.20 8.30
N TRP A 185 11.74 16.86 8.26
CA TRP A 185 10.56 16.08 8.70
C TRP A 185 10.75 15.40 10.06
N SER A 186 11.99 15.07 10.45
CA SER A 186 12.28 14.56 11.80
C SER A 186 12.08 15.59 12.91
N ARG A 187 11.81 16.86 12.57
CA ARG A 187 11.63 17.96 13.51
C ARG A 187 10.16 18.32 13.73
N TRP A 188 9.24 17.78 12.92
CA TRP A 188 7.85 18.23 12.83
C TRP A 188 6.82 17.11 12.92
N SER A 189 7.22 15.84 13.12
CA SER A 189 6.27 14.82 13.56
C SER A 189 5.73 15.23 14.93
N THR A 190 4.51 15.75 14.96
CA THR A 190 3.79 15.84 16.22
C THR A 190 3.35 14.43 16.56
N ASP A 191 3.80 13.90 17.70
CA ASP A 191 3.50 12.55 18.22
C ASP A 191 2.01 12.30 18.53
N LYS A 192 1.10 13.07 17.92
CA LYS A 192 -0.33 12.79 17.96
C LYS A 192 -0.58 11.56 17.10
N LYS A 193 -0.37 10.40 17.69
CA LYS A 193 -0.97 9.15 17.21
C LYS A 193 -2.45 9.46 16.96
N PRO A 194 -3.00 9.09 15.80
CA PRO A 194 -4.38 9.38 15.49
C PRO A 194 -5.26 8.76 16.59
N LEU A 195 -6.35 9.46 16.93
CA LEU A 195 -7.27 9.02 17.98
C LEU A 195 -7.99 7.72 17.56
N ASN A 196 -8.07 7.47 16.26
CA ASN A 196 -8.50 6.20 15.70
C ASN A 196 -7.36 5.62 14.86
N ARG A 197 -7.00 4.35 15.11
CA ARG A 197 -5.91 3.68 14.38
C ARG A 197 -6.12 3.72 12.85
N TYR A 198 -7.36 3.79 12.38
CA TYR A 198 -7.77 3.75 10.97
C TYR A 198 -8.23 5.12 10.42
N GLU A 199 -7.92 6.22 11.12
CA GLU A 199 -8.29 7.58 10.68
C GLU A 199 -7.48 8.06 9.46
N GLY A 200 -6.35 7.40 9.16
CA GLY A 200 -5.43 7.78 8.07
C GLY A 200 -5.75 7.17 6.71
N ASN A 201 -4.92 7.52 5.72
CA ASN A 201 -5.00 6.97 4.36
C ASN A 201 -4.66 5.48 4.29
N ASP A 202 -3.84 5.00 5.22
CA ASP A 202 -3.44 3.59 5.32
C ASP A 202 -3.17 3.20 6.78
N VAL A 203 -3.17 1.89 7.04
CA VAL A 203 -2.78 1.27 8.31
C VAL A 203 -1.71 0.23 8.03
N LEU A 204 -0.49 0.47 8.52
CA LEU A 204 0.68 -0.36 8.22
C LEU A 204 0.85 -0.56 6.69
N GLY A 205 0.58 0.50 5.93
CA GLY A 205 0.65 0.54 4.47
C GLY A 205 -0.51 -0.11 3.72
N TYR A 206 -1.52 -0.68 4.40
CA TYR A 206 -2.76 -1.14 3.78
C TYR A 206 -3.74 0.01 3.58
N SER A 207 -4.25 0.19 2.35
CA SER A 207 -5.21 1.23 1.98
C SER A 207 -6.62 0.67 1.85
N PHE A 208 -7.59 1.34 2.49
CA PHE A 208 -8.98 0.90 2.56
C PHE A 208 -9.79 1.25 1.31
N MET A 209 -10.16 0.24 0.52
CA MET A 209 -11.06 0.41 -0.62
C MET A 209 -12.52 0.27 -0.17
N ASN A 210 -13.13 1.38 0.26
CA ASN A 210 -14.49 1.41 0.83
C ASN A 210 -15.61 1.45 -0.23
N TRP A 211 -15.38 0.84 -1.39
CA TRP A 211 -16.35 0.75 -2.49
C TRP A 211 -16.28 -0.65 -3.07
N HIS A 212 -17.33 -1.01 -3.79
CA HIS A 212 -17.42 -2.30 -4.43
C HIS A 212 -17.90 -2.18 -5.88
N ALA A 213 -17.48 -3.15 -6.67
CA ALA A 213 -17.89 -3.35 -8.04
C ALA A 213 -19.35 -3.83 -8.09
N MET A 214 -19.93 -3.75 -9.28
CA MET A 214 -21.19 -4.39 -9.63
C MET A 214 -21.06 -5.09 -10.98
N GLY A 215 -21.84 -6.14 -11.18
CA GLY A 215 -21.93 -6.81 -12.48
C GLY A 215 -22.16 -8.31 -12.34
N ASN A 216 -22.08 -9.01 -13.46
CA ASN A 216 -22.08 -10.46 -13.46
C ASN A 216 -20.71 -10.97 -13.00
N PHE A 217 -20.72 -11.83 -12.01
CA PHE A 217 -19.51 -12.43 -11.46
C PHE A 217 -19.79 -13.90 -11.17
N ASP A 218 -18.84 -14.76 -11.56
CA ASP A 218 -18.87 -16.18 -11.25
C ASP A 218 -17.49 -16.59 -10.72
N ALA A 219 -17.39 -16.69 -9.40
CA ALA A 219 -16.17 -17.05 -8.70
C ALA A 219 -15.60 -18.39 -9.17
N GLN A 220 -16.48 -19.36 -9.48
CA GLN A 220 -16.08 -20.71 -9.86
C GLN A 220 -15.62 -20.79 -11.30
N MET A 221 -16.26 -20.03 -12.19
CA MET A 221 -15.78 -19.86 -13.56
C MET A 221 -14.38 -19.23 -13.57
N LEU A 222 -14.17 -18.12 -12.85
CA LEU A 222 -12.86 -17.46 -12.78
C LEU A 222 -11.78 -18.37 -12.17
N GLN A 223 -12.09 -19.09 -11.10
CA GLN A 223 -11.19 -20.08 -10.52
C GLN A 223 -10.85 -21.20 -11.53
N ALA A 224 -11.85 -21.71 -12.25
CA ALA A 224 -11.64 -22.75 -13.26
C ALA A 224 -10.76 -22.24 -14.42
N GLU A 225 -10.94 -21.00 -14.87
CA GLU A 225 -10.08 -20.37 -15.88
C GLU A 225 -8.63 -20.21 -15.39
N ALA A 226 -8.43 -19.72 -14.16
CA ALA A 226 -7.11 -19.61 -13.55
C ALA A 226 -6.38 -20.96 -13.51
N ILE A 227 -7.09 -22.01 -13.07
CA ILE A 227 -6.58 -23.38 -13.00
C ILE A 227 -6.28 -23.91 -14.39
N GLU A 228 -7.17 -23.70 -15.37
CA GLU A 228 -6.98 -24.20 -16.73
C GLU A 228 -5.76 -23.57 -17.39
N PHE A 229 -5.60 -22.25 -17.31
CA PHE A 229 -4.40 -21.59 -17.85
C PHE A 229 -3.12 -22.05 -17.13
N SER A 230 -3.20 -22.32 -15.83
CA SER A 230 -2.06 -22.78 -15.03
C SER A 230 -1.63 -24.23 -15.35
N LYS A 231 -2.43 -25.01 -16.10
CA LYS A 231 -2.01 -26.33 -16.60
C LYS A 231 -1.00 -26.25 -17.75
N SER A 232 -0.95 -25.11 -18.44
CA SER A 232 0.01 -24.88 -19.51
C SER A 232 1.37 -24.51 -18.91
N ASP A 233 2.44 -25.19 -19.35
CA ASP A 233 3.82 -24.82 -19.06
C ASP A 233 4.37 -23.76 -20.05
N GLU A 234 3.50 -23.18 -20.89
CA GLU A 234 3.89 -22.09 -21.77
C GLU A 234 4.39 -20.90 -20.95
N ARG A 235 5.47 -20.30 -21.44
CA ARG A 235 6.15 -19.18 -20.81
C ARG A 235 6.22 -18.02 -21.77
N LYS A 236 5.99 -16.83 -21.24
CA LYS A 236 6.27 -15.57 -21.91
C LYS A 236 7.33 -14.85 -21.12
N SER A 237 8.50 -14.69 -21.75
CA SER A 237 9.63 -14.04 -21.11
C SER A 237 9.27 -12.64 -20.62
N LEU A 238 9.72 -12.32 -19.41
CA LEU A 238 9.71 -10.95 -18.93
C LEU A 238 10.50 -10.04 -19.88
N GLU A 239 10.09 -8.78 -19.95
CA GLU A 239 10.89 -7.75 -20.60
C GLU A 239 12.21 -7.52 -19.86
N GLU A 240 13.20 -6.96 -20.57
CA GLU A 240 14.57 -6.81 -20.07
C GLU A 240 14.64 -6.04 -18.74
N LYS A 241 13.87 -4.95 -18.59
CA LYS A 241 13.88 -4.12 -17.37
C LYS A 241 13.31 -4.89 -16.14
N PRO A 242 12.07 -5.42 -16.17
CA PRO A 242 11.57 -6.29 -15.09
C PRO A 242 12.48 -7.48 -14.77
N LEU A 243 13.06 -8.13 -15.79
CA LEU A 243 13.96 -9.27 -15.59
C LEU A 243 15.24 -8.88 -14.85
N ASN A 244 15.85 -7.74 -15.21
CA ASN A 244 17.03 -7.22 -14.52
C ASN A 244 16.72 -6.89 -13.06
N GLU A 245 15.56 -6.29 -12.76
CA GLU A 245 15.16 -6.03 -11.38
C GLU A 245 14.83 -7.32 -10.61
N LEU A 246 14.30 -8.35 -11.25
CA LEU A 246 14.10 -9.66 -10.63
C LEU A 246 15.44 -10.28 -10.20
N HIS A 247 16.47 -10.21 -11.06
CA HIS A 247 17.81 -10.65 -10.69
C HIS A 247 18.41 -9.82 -9.56
N ARG A 248 18.20 -8.49 -9.58
CA ARG A 248 18.65 -7.61 -8.49
C ARG A 248 17.93 -7.90 -7.17
N LEU A 249 16.64 -8.25 -7.21
CA LEU A 249 15.90 -8.73 -6.04
C LEU A 249 16.54 -9.99 -5.45
N PHE A 250 16.93 -10.94 -6.30
CA PHE A 250 17.61 -12.16 -5.89
C PHE A 250 18.99 -11.90 -5.28
N GLU A 251 19.76 -10.97 -5.84
CA GLU A 251 21.03 -10.54 -5.27
C GLU A 251 20.84 -9.94 -3.87
N LEU A 252 19.82 -9.09 -3.68
CA LEU A 252 19.48 -8.52 -2.37
C LEU A 252 19.04 -9.61 -1.39
N ALA A 253 18.14 -10.50 -1.80
CA ALA A 253 17.65 -11.59 -0.95
C ALA A 253 18.79 -12.49 -0.49
N ASN A 254 19.70 -12.86 -1.39
CA ASN A 254 20.88 -13.64 -1.07
C ASN A 254 21.87 -12.87 -0.18
N GLN A 255 22.14 -11.59 -0.46
CA GLN A 255 23.07 -10.78 0.31
C GLN A 255 22.61 -10.58 1.76
N TYR A 256 21.31 -10.40 1.98
CA TYR A 256 20.73 -10.10 3.29
C TYR A 256 20.08 -11.32 3.97
N GLU A 257 20.16 -12.50 3.34
CA GLU A 257 19.59 -13.76 3.82
C GLU A 257 18.09 -13.64 4.12
N VAL A 258 17.34 -13.13 3.14
CA VAL A 258 15.89 -12.90 3.21
C VAL A 258 15.16 -13.93 2.36
N GLU A 259 14.12 -14.53 2.92
CA GLU A 259 13.25 -15.45 2.20
C GLU A 259 12.24 -14.69 1.33
N LEU A 260 11.99 -15.16 0.11
CA LEU A 260 11.07 -14.57 -0.85
C LEU A 260 9.86 -15.47 -1.08
N TRP A 261 8.67 -14.90 -0.91
CA TRP A 261 7.40 -15.50 -1.33
C TRP A 261 6.79 -14.68 -2.45
N PHE A 262 6.74 -15.24 -3.66
CA PHE A 262 6.05 -14.60 -4.77
C PHE A 262 4.58 -14.96 -4.77
N VAL A 263 3.72 -13.96 -4.73
CA VAL A 263 2.26 -14.16 -4.65
C VAL A 263 1.55 -13.33 -5.69
N LYS A 264 0.49 -13.87 -6.28
CA LYS A 264 -0.45 -13.09 -7.09
C LYS A 264 -1.75 -12.95 -6.32
N ALA A 265 -2.12 -11.71 -5.98
CA ALA A 265 -3.38 -11.42 -5.30
C ALA A 265 -4.57 -11.63 -6.25
N PRO A 266 -5.77 -11.95 -5.74
CA PRO A 266 -6.96 -12.14 -6.56
C PRO A 266 -7.33 -10.90 -7.38
N THR A 267 -7.78 -11.13 -8.62
CA THR A 267 -8.29 -10.12 -9.56
C THR A 267 -9.45 -10.74 -10.34
N THR A 268 -10.37 -9.93 -10.89
CA THR A 268 -11.42 -10.47 -11.78
C THR A 268 -10.94 -10.61 -13.22
N SER A 269 -9.86 -9.91 -13.58
CA SER A 269 -9.20 -10.08 -14.88
C SER A 269 -8.18 -11.22 -14.83
N ILE A 270 -8.40 -12.24 -15.65
CA ILE A 270 -7.50 -13.40 -15.80
C ILE A 270 -7.21 -13.56 -17.29
N SER A 271 -5.93 -13.56 -17.66
CA SER A 271 -5.51 -13.77 -19.03
C SER A 271 -4.44 -14.86 -19.12
N GLN A 272 -4.43 -15.58 -20.24
CA GLN A 272 -3.37 -16.54 -20.55
C GLN A 272 -1.99 -15.85 -20.58
N ASP A 273 -1.92 -14.60 -21.03
CA ASP A 273 -0.69 -13.81 -21.10
C ASP A 273 -0.07 -13.58 -19.71
N ASP A 274 -0.89 -13.24 -18.72
CA ASP A 274 -0.44 -13.03 -17.34
C ASP A 274 0.03 -14.34 -16.70
N ILE A 275 -0.67 -15.44 -16.97
CA ILE A 275 -0.27 -16.77 -16.48
C ILE A 275 1.04 -17.24 -17.12
N GLN A 276 1.23 -17.03 -18.42
CA GLN A 276 2.49 -17.35 -19.09
C GLN A 276 3.68 -16.53 -18.53
N ARG A 277 3.46 -15.27 -18.13
CA ARG A 277 4.49 -14.47 -17.44
C ARG A 277 4.73 -14.95 -16.00
N LEU A 278 3.69 -15.37 -15.27
CA LEU A 278 3.81 -16.01 -13.95
C LEU A 278 4.63 -17.29 -14.03
N ASN A 279 4.39 -18.13 -15.04
CA ASN A 279 5.15 -19.34 -15.28
C ASN A 279 6.64 -19.05 -15.54
N ASP A 280 6.95 -17.96 -16.25
CA ASP A 280 8.33 -17.53 -16.47
C ASP A 280 9.00 -17.13 -15.16
N VAL A 281 8.34 -16.30 -14.34
CA VAL A 281 8.84 -15.93 -13.00
C VAL A 281 9.00 -17.16 -12.11
N ALA A 282 8.04 -18.08 -12.10
CA ALA A 282 8.09 -19.31 -11.32
C ALA A 282 9.27 -20.20 -11.73
N GLN A 283 9.56 -20.29 -13.03
CA GLN A 283 10.70 -21.04 -13.53
C GLN A 283 12.04 -20.39 -13.15
N ILE A 284 12.15 -19.07 -13.30
CA ILE A 284 13.33 -18.30 -12.88
C ILE A 284 13.55 -18.42 -11.35
N ALA A 285 12.47 -18.39 -10.57
CA ALA A 285 12.49 -18.60 -9.12
C ALA A 285 12.97 -20.01 -8.74
N LYS A 286 12.53 -21.05 -9.45
CA LYS A 286 13.00 -22.44 -9.22
C LYS A 286 14.51 -22.60 -9.44
N GLU A 287 15.05 -21.89 -10.44
CA GLU A 287 16.50 -21.87 -10.70
C GLU A 287 17.28 -21.15 -9.60
N ASN A 288 16.59 -20.33 -8.80
CA ASN A 288 17.10 -19.51 -7.70
C ASN A 288 16.51 -19.93 -6.32
N CYS A 289 16.21 -21.22 -6.16
CA CYS A 289 15.44 -21.78 -5.03
C CYS A 289 16.10 -21.67 -3.65
N SER A 290 17.32 -21.15 -3.54
CA SER A 290 18.01 -20.97 -2.25
C SER A 290 17.34 -19.94 -1.34
N PHE A 291 16.60 -18.99 -1.91
CA PHE A 291 15.89 -17.94 -1.16
C PHE A 291 14.44 -17.76 -1.62
N VAL A 292 14.05 -18.30 -2.79
CA VAL A 292 12.64 -18.34 -3.19
C VAL A 292 12.02 -19.66 -2.77
N THR A 293 11.17 -19.59 -1.75
CA THR A 293 10.55 -20.79 -1.17
C THR A 293 9.11 -20.96 -1.62
N GLN A 294 8.42 -19.89 -2.02
CA GLN A 294 7.02 -19.92 -2.41
C GLN A 294 6.78 -19.13 -3.70
N VAL A 295 5.98 -19.71 -4.59
CA VAL A 295 5.37 -19.03 -5.75
C VAL A 295 3.91 -19.49 -5.81
N TYR A 296 2.96 -18.59 -5.62
CA TYR A 296 1.54 -18.95 -5.49
C TYR A 296 0.60 -17.95 -6.15
N ASP A 297 -0.34 -18.46 -6.96
CA ASP A 297 -1.38 -17.64 -7.59
C ASP A 297 -2.73 -17.87 -6.92
N PHE A 298 -3.14 -16.93 -6.07
CA PHE A 298 -4.39 -17.03 -5.33
C PHE A 298 -5.64 -16.85 -6.21
N ARG A 299 -5.50 -16.49 -7.49
CA ARG A 299 -6.63 -16.50 -8.42
C ARG A 299 -7.17 -17.92 -8.64
N GLN A 300 -6.37 -18.95 -8.37
CA GLN A 300 -6.80 -20.35 -8.37
C GLN A 300 -7.69 -20.73 -7.17
N ASN A 301 -7.96 -19.80 -6.24
CA ASN A 301 -8.76 -20.02 -5.03
C ASN A 301 -9.91 -19.02 -4.86
N ILE A 302 -10.27 -18.25 -5.90
CA ILE A 302 -11.33 -17.23 -5.80
C ILE A 302 -12.66 -17.82 -5.31
N GLY A 303 -13.04 -18.97 -5.86
CA GLY A 303 -14.23 -19.73 -5.43
C GLY A 303 -14.10 -20.30 -4.03
N ASP A 304 -12.91 -20.78 -3.64
CA ASP A 304 -12.65 -21.31 -2.29
C ASP A 304 -12.75 -20.22 -1.20
N MET A 305 -12.48 -18.96 -1.56
CA MET A 305 -12.60 -17.81 -0.66
C MET A 305 -14.04 -17.32 -0.48
N GLY A 306 -15.00 -17.87 -1.23
CA GLY A 306 -16.39 -17.40 -1.21
C GLY A 306 -16.50 -15.94 -1.64
N PHE A 307 -15.76 -15.57 -2.69
CA PHE A 307 -15.83 -14.24 -3.25
C PHE A 307 -17.13 -14.01 -3.99
N GLU A 308 -17.62 -12.78 -3.87
CA GLU A 308 -18.73 -12.20 -4.62
C GLU A 308 -18.23 -10.93 -5.34
N ILE A 309 -19.05 -10.35 -6.21
CA ILE A 309 -18.63 -9.13 -6.94
C ILE A 309 -18.32 -7.97 -5.98
N GLU A 310 -18.99 -7.93 -4.82
CA GLU A 310 -18.79 -6.91 -3.81
C GLU A 310 -17.43 -6.99 -3.11
N ASP A 311 -16.72 -8.12 -3.22
CA ASP A 311 -15.37 -8.30 -2.70
C ASP A 311 -14.31 -7.62 -3.58
N PHE A 312 -14.70 -7.10 -4.74
CA PHE A 312 -13.83 -6.35 -5.64
C PHE A 312 -14.21 -4.87 -5.64
N TYR A 313 -13.22 -3.98 -5.65
CA TYR A 313 -13.39 -2.55 -5.87
C TYR A 313 -13.54 -2.26 -7.37
N ASP A 314 -12.67 -2.90 -8.17
CA ASP A 314 -12.68 -2.89 -9.63
C ASP A 314 -12.11 -4.23 -10.14
N THR A 315 -11.75 -4.32 -11.43
CA THR A 315 -11.25 -5.58 -12.00
C THR A 315 -9.86 -6.02 -11.50
N GLY A 316 -9.09 -5.12 -10.90
CA GLY A 316 -7.73 -5.35 -10.41
C GLY A 316 -7.57 -5.26 -8.89
N HIS A 317 -8.51 -4.64 -8.18
CA HIS A 317 -8.38 -4.35 -6.75
C HIS A 317 -9.51 -4.96 -5.93
N LEU A 318 -9.17 -5.45 -4.74
CA LEU A 318 -10.15 -5.89 -3.75
C LEU A 318 -10.81 -4.70 -3.06
N SER A 319 -12.08 -4.87 -2.68
CA SER A 319 -12.74 -4.00 -1.71
C SER A 319 -12.19 -4.30 -0.31
N ARG A 320 -12.54 -3.48 0.69
CA ARG A 320 -12.19 -3.75 2.09
C ARG A 320 -12.67 -5.14 2.55
N GLN A 321 -13.85 -5.57 2.10
CA GLN A 321 -14.40 -6.88 2.41
C GLN A 321 -13.61 -8.01 1.73
N GLY A 322 -13.31 -7.87 0.44
CA GLY A 322 -12.49 -8.85 -0.26
C GLY A 322 -11.08 -8.97 0.29
N ALA A 323 -10.46 -7.84 0.66
CA ALA A 323 -9.15 -7.81 1.29
C ALA A 323 -9.14 -8.57 2.62
N ALA A 324 -10.19 -8.43 3.44
CA ALA A 324 -10.32 -9.17 4.70
C ALA A 324 -10.47 -10.68 4.47
N LYS A 325 -11.32 -11.09 3.51
CA LYS A 325 -11.47 -12.51 3.12
C LYS A 325 -10.18 -13.09 2.57
N PHE A 326 -9.54 -12.40 1.62
CA PHE A 326 -8.26 -12.79 1.04
C PHE A 326 -7.19 -12.92 2.11
N THR A 327 -7.06 -11.93 2.99
CA THR A 327 -6.02 -11.93 4.01
C THR A 327 -6.20 -13.07 5.02
N ALA A 328 -7.44 -13.44 5.37
CA ALA A 328 -7.70 -14.63 6.18
C ALA A 328 -7.29 -15.92 5.43
N PHE A 329 -7.61 -16.03 4.14
CA PHE A 329 -7.18 -17.18 3.33
C PHE A 329 -5.64 -17.25 3.22
N PHE A 330 -5.00 -16.11 2.94
CA PHE A 330 -3.55 -15.97 2.91
C PHE A 330 -2.91 -16.34 4.25
N SER A 331 -3.46 -15.86 5.37
CA SER A 331 -2.95 -16.17 6.71
C SER A 331 -3.04 -17.67 7.01
N ALA A 332 -4.11 -18.34 6.58
CA ALA A 332 -4.20 -19.80 6.70
C ALA A 332 -3.19 -20.54 5.82
N TRP A 333 -2.89 -20.03 4.62
CA TRP A 333 -1.86 -20.57 3.74
C TRP A 333 -0.44 -20.35 4.31
N ALA A 334 -0.13 -19.12 4.71
CA ALA A 334 1.14 -18.73 5.31
C ALA A 334 1.40 -19.49 6.62
N GLY A 335 0.38 -19.65 7.46
CA GLY A 335 0.46 -20.41 8.70
C GLY A 335 0.90 -21.86 8.47
N LYS A 336 0.44 -22.52 7.39
CA LYS A 336 0.91 -23.88 7.05
C LYS A 336 2.39 -23.93 6.69
N ILE A 337 2.90 -22.89 6.01
CA ILE A 337 4.32 -22.80 5.63
C ILE A 337 5.19 -22.51 6.85
N MET A 338 4.70 -21.67 7.76
CA MET A 338 5.40 -21.27 8.98
C MET A 338 5.23 -22.25 10.15
N ASP A 339 4.42 -23.31 9.98
CA ASP A 339 4.00 -24.21 11.06
C ASP A 339 3.30 -23.48 12.23
N ILE A 340 2.50 -22.47 11.90
CA ILE A 340 1.69 -21.66 12.82
C ILE A 340 0.21 -21.93 12.52
N LYS A 341 -0.55 -22.31 13.55
CA LYS A 341 -2.01 -22.40 13.45
C LYS A 341 -2.61 -21.00 13.65
N PRO A 342 -3.37 -20.43 12.68
CA PRO A 342 -3.95 -19.11 12.83
C PRO A 342 -4.94 -19.01 14.00
N ASP A 343 -4.87 -17.91 14.76
CA ASP A 343 -5.79 -17.54 15.84
C ASP A 343 -6.51 -16.22 15.54
N TYR A 344 -7.66 -16.31 14.87
CA TYR A 344 -8.48 -15.14 14.56
C TYR A 344 -9.23 -14.55 15.77
N ALA A 345 -9.24 -15.24 16.91
CA ALA A 345 -9.78 -14.69 18.14
C ALA A 345 -8.80 -13.67 18.77
N ALA A 346 -7.50 -13.81 18.49
CA ALA A 346 -6.48 -12.84 18.85
C ALA A 346 -6.38 -11.66 17.88
N ALA A 347 -6.90 -11.80 16.65
CA ALA A 347 -6.87 -10.74 15.66
C ALA A 347 -7.96 -9.70 15.91
N PHE A 348 -7.66 -8.57 16.53
CA PHE A 348 -8.62 -7.45 16.53
C PHE A 348 -8.54 -6.69 15.20
N ALA A 349 -9.46 -6.98 14.27
CA ALA A 349 -9.50 -6.39 12.94
C ALA A 349 -10.91 -6.44 12.33
N TYR A 350 -11.17 -5.62 11.30
CA TYR A 350 -12.38 -5.73 10.49
C TYR A 350 -12.49 -7.11 9.82
N GLN A 351 -13.68 -7.71 9.83
CA GLN A 351 -13.95 -8.99 9.18
C GLN A 351 -14.90 -8.84 7.99
N SER A 352 -16.10 -8.32 8.22
CA SER A 352 -17.12 -8.18 7.18
C SER A 352 -18.20 -7.19 7.61
N GLU A 353 -19.10 -6.86 6.70
CA GLU A 353 -20.31 -6.09 7.00
C GLU A 353 -21.49 -6.57 6.16
N GLN A 354 -22.69 -6.28 6.65
CA GLN A 354 -23.94 -6.69 6.01
C GLN A 354 -25.03 -5.65 6.26
N ILE A 355 -25.90 -5.46 5.27
CA ILE A 355 -27.08 -4.63 5.38
C ILE A 355 -28.31 -5.46 4.98
N ASP A 356 -29.23 -5.65 5.92
CA ASP A 356 -30.48 -6.38 5.71
C ASP A 356 -31.68 -5.42 5.67
N VAL A 357 -32.65 -5.70 4.78
CA VAL A 357 -33.92 -4.99 4.75
C VAL A 357 -34.87 -5.65 5.74
N CYS A 358 -35.27 -4.93 6.79
CA CYS A 358 -36.21 -5.45 7.80
C CYS A 358 -37.66 -5.09 7.45
N THR A 359 -37.90 -3.87 7.00
CA THR A 359 -39.19 -3.39 6.46
C THR A 359 -38.94 -2.43 5.28
N GLU A 360 -40.00 -1.86 4.69
CA GLU A 360 -39.87 -0.88 3.60
C GLU A 360 -39.02 0.36 3.96
N SER A 361 -38.95 0.73 5.25
CA SER A 361 -38.20 1.90 5.73
C SER A 361 -37.07 1.57 6.69
N MET A 362 -36.98 0.33 7.18
CA MET A 362 -36.04 -0.05 8.25
C MET A 362 -35.00 -1.04 7.75
N TYR A 363 -33.74 -0.75 8.04
CA TYR A 363 -32.58 -1.53 7.64
C TYR A 363 -31.76 -1.91 8.87
N ARG A 364 -31.26 -3.15 8.89
CA ARG A 364 -30.31 -3.62 9.89
C ARG A 364 -28.91 -3.56 9.32
N TYR A 365 -28.04 -2.83 10.00
CA TYR A 365 -26.63 -2.69 9.68
C TYR A 365 -25.81 -3.53 10.65
N THR A 366 -25.04 -4.49 10.14
CA THR A 366 -24.23 -5.42 10.94
C THR A 366 -22.76 -5.28 10.56
N MET A 367 -21.89 -5.08 11.55
CA MET A 367 -20.44 -4.97 11.38
C MET A 367 -19.75 -6.08 12.15
N ASN A 368 -19.03 -6.97 11.46
CA ASN A 368 -18.29 -8.05 12.10
C ASN A 368 -16.81 -7.69 12.21
N ALA A 369 -16.23 -8.09 13.34
CA ALA A 369 -14.80 -7.98 13.60
C ALA A 369 -14.26 -9.34 14.04
N TYR A 370 -13.00 -9.58 13.71
CA TYR A 370 -12.21 -10.56 14.42
C TYR A 370 -11.90 -10.02 15.84
N GLY A 371 -11.57 -10.92 16.76
CA GLY A 371 -11.30 -10.59 18.16
C GLY A 371 -12.35 -11.12 19.14
N GLU A 372 -11.95 -11.33 20.40
CA GLU A 372 -12.87 -11.62 21.51
C GLU A 372 -13.36 -10.33 22.19
N ASP A 373 -14.56 -10.38 22.77
CA ASP A 373 -15.16 -9.32 23.59
C ASP A 373 -15.19 -7.93 22.92
N VAL A 374 -15.44 -7.88 21.61
CA VAL A 374 -15.54 -6.60 20.87
C VAL A 374 -16.79 -5.83 21.28
N GLN A 375 -16.60 -4.56 21.62
CA GLN A 375 -17.66 -3.59 21.84
C GLN A 375 -17.87 -2.76 20.58
N TYR A 376 -19.11 -2.38 20.31
CA TYR A 376 -19.55 -1.64 19.14
C TYR A 376 -20.29 -0.37 19.55
N ARG A 377 -19.99 0.73 18.88
CA ARG A 377 -20.71 2.01 18.96
C ARG A 377 -21.07 2.46 17.55
N PHE A 378 -22.33 2.84 17.35
CA PHE A 378 -22.87 3.27 16.07
C PHE A 378 -23.18 4.77 16.10
N MET A 379 -22.64 5.50 15.11
CA MET A 379 -22.81 6.94 14.96
C MET A 379 -23.38 7.25 13.57
N LEU A 380 -24.43 8.06 13.51
CA LEU A 380 -25.06 8.52 12.28
C LEU A 380 -24.69 9.98 12.02
N GLY A 381 -24.03 10.25 10.89
CA GLY A 381 -23.87 11.60 10.36
C GLY A 381 -25.10 11.98 9.52
N LYS A 382 -25.77 13.08 9.86
CA LYS A 382 -26.89 13.64 9.08
C LYS A 382 -26.88 15.16 9.17
N ASP A 383 -27.00 15.85 8.03
CA ASP A 383 -26.99 17.33 7.96
C ASP A 383 -25.77 17.98 8.65
N GLY A 384 -24.60 17.33 8.58
CA GLY A 384 -23.36 17.78 9.22
C GLY A 384 -23.35 17.65 10.75
N LYS A 385 -24.29 16.89 11.33
CA LYS A 385 -24.31 16.54 12.76
C LYS A 385 -24.13 15.05 12.94
N GLU A 386 -23.33 14.68 13.94
CA GLU A 386 -23.20 13.30 14.38
C GLU A 386 -24.20 13.01 15.52
N MET A 387 -24.89 11.88 15.41
CA MET A 387 -25.87 11.41 16.39
C MET A 387 -25.49 10.01 16.84
N LEU A 388 -25.46 9.81 18.16
CA LEU A 388 -25.29 8.48 18.74
C LEU A 388 -26.55 7.64 18.47
N VAL A 389 -26.37 6.52 17.77
CA VAL A 389 -27.44 5.56 17.47
C VAL A 389 -27.48 4.46 18.52
N SER A 390 -26.31 3.88 18.80
CA SER A 390 -26.12 2.90 19.86
C SER A 390 -24.76 3.14 20.48
N ASP A 391 -24.71 3.17 21.81
CA ASP A 391 -23.44 3.21 22.53
C ASP A 391 -22.80 1.82 22.65
N TRP A 392 -21.61 1.78 23.25
CA TRP A 392 -20.83 0.58 23.47
C TRP A 392 -21.66 -0.59 23.99
N SER A 393 -21.73 -1.63 23.17
CA SER A 393 -22.35 -2.89 23.52
C SER A 393 -21.71 -4.04 22.75
N THR A 394 -21.99 -5.28 23.16
CA THR A 394 -21.63 -6.47 22.38
C THR A 394 -22.53 -6.68 21.16
N ASN A 395 -23.55 -5.84 20.95
CA ASN A 395 -24.42 -5.95 19.78
C ASN A 395 -23.71 -5.33 18.59
N ASN A 396 -23.36 -6.18 17.63
CA ASN A 396 -22.67 -5.82 16.40
C ASN A 396 -23.62 -5.30 15.31
N SER A 397 -24.88 -5.02 15.66
CA SER A 397 -25.89 -4.57 14.71
C SER A 397 -26.79 -3.47 15.25
N VAL A 398 -27.32 -2.65 14.35
CA VAL A 398 -28.31 -1.62 14.66
C VAL A 398 -29.40 -1.55 13.59
N GLU A 399 -30.64 -1.32 14.01
CA GLU A 399 -31.80 -1.13 13.13
C GLU A 399 -32.16 0.35 13.08
N ILE A 400 -32.13 0.96 11.89
CA ILE A 400 -32.44 2.38 11.69
C ILE A 400 -33.17 2.62 10.37
N GLU A 401 -33.93 3.70 10.32
CA GLU A 401 -34.56 4.21 9.10
C GLU A 401 -33.55 5.01 8.26
N LEU A 402 -32.60 4.30 7.67
CA LEU A 402 -31.59 4.87 6.80
C LEU A 402 -31.53 4.02 5.53
N ASN A 403 -31.92 4.60 4.39
CA ASN A 403 -31.77 3.92 3.12
C ASN A 403 -30.27 3.91 2.75
N PRO A 404 -29.65 2.73 2.48
CA PRO A 404 -28.26 2.63 2.03
C PRO A 404 -27.97 3.30 0.68
N GLN A 405 -28.95 3.90 0.01
CA GLN A 405 -28.74 4.73 -1.19
C GLN A 405 -28.83 6.23 -0.89
N GLU A 406 -29.32 6.62 0.29
CA GLU A 406 -29.56 8.02 0.69
C GLU A 406 -28.74 8.43 1.92
N ALA A 407 -27.92 7.53 2.45
CA ALA A 407 -27.21 7.75 3.70
C ALA A 407 -26.07 8.76 3.57
N ASP A 408 -26.14 9.84 4.34
CA ASP A 408 -25.07 10.85 4.45
C ASP A 408 -23.79 10.27 5.07
N SER A 409 -23.89 9.39 6.09
CA SER A 409 -22.81 8.52 6.59
C SER A 409 -23.22 7.74 7.85
N LEU A 410 -23.01 6.41 7.89
CA LEU A 410 -23.10 5.61 9.13
C LEU A 410 -21.71 5.08 9.47
N TYR A 411 -21.25 5.35 10.69
CA TYR A 411 -19.95 4.89 11.20
C TYR A 411 -20.14 3.90 12.34
N VAL A 412 -19.28 2.89 12.36
CA VAL A 412 -19.12 1.98 13.50
C VAL A 412 -17.76 2.17 14.09
N THR A 413 -17.72 2.36 15.39
CA THR A 413 -16.49 2.29 16.17
C THR A 413 -16.49 0.96 16.91
N MET A 414 -15.41 0.19 16.75
CA MET A 414 -15.20 -1.10 17.40
C MET A 414 -14.01 -1.00 18.36
N CYS A 415 -14.07 -1.64 19.51
CA CYS A 415 -12.97 -1.65 20.47
C CYS A 415 -13.02 -2.92 21.33
N PRO A 416 -11.89 -3.61 21.59
CA PRO A 416 -11.87 -4.70 22.56
C PRO A 416 -12.31 -4.20 23.94
N LEU A 417 -13.14 -4.96 24.66
CA LEU A 417 -13.69 -4.55 25.96
C LEU A 417 -12.59 -4.10 26.95
N HIS A 418 -11.47 -4.82 26.97
CA HIS A 418 -10.34 -4.53 27.87
C HIS A 418 -9.56 -3.25 27.50
N LEU A 419 -9.83 -2.64 26.33
CA LEU A 419 -9.22 -1.39 25.85
C LEU A 419 -10.23 -0.25 25.75
N LEU A 420 -11.46 -0.42 26.24
CA LEU A 420 -12.51 0.58 26.09
C LEU A 420 -12.16 1.94 26.71
N ASP A 421 -11.43 1.94 27.83
CA ASP A 421 -10.90 3.15 28.47
C ASP A 421 -9.81 3.86 27.64
N GLN A 422 -9.28 3.17 26.62
CA GLN A 422 -8.27 3.65 25.67
C GLN A 422 -8.83 3.66 24.23
N GLN A 423 -10.17 3.73 24.10
CA GLN A 423 -10.87 3.78 22.81
C GLN A 423 -10.30 4.84 21.87
N GLU A 424 -9.84 5.99 22.38
CA GLU A 424 -9.19 7.07 21.62
C GLU A 424 -7.80 6.71 21.09
N THR A 425 -7.42 5.44 21.04
CA THR A 425 -6.14 5.02 20.46
C THR A 425 -6.27 3.64 19.81
N TYR A 426 -7.08 2.77 20.42
CA TYR A 426 -7.21 1.38 20.01
C TYR A 426 -8.53 1.08 19.32
N ALA A 427 -9.46 2.03 19.26
CA ALA A 427 -10.67 1.82 18.51
C ALA A 427 -10.43 1.86 17.00
N LEU A 428 -11.29 1.14 16.31
CA LEU A 428 -11.39 1.04 14.86
C LEU A 428 -12.70 1.71 14.46
N THR A 429 -12.64 2.93 13.92
CA THR A 429 -13.83 3.58 13.34
C THR A 429 -13.84 3.42 11.82
N LEU A 430 -14.90 2.83 11.29
CA LEU A 430 -15.10 2.58 9.87
C LEU A 430 -16.46 3.13 9.42
N PRO A 431 -16.54 3.75 8.23
CA PRO A 431 -17.83 3.94 7.58
C PRO A 431 -18.35 2.59 7.08
N PHE A 432 -19.67 2.37 7.17
CA PHE A 432 -20.32 1.33 6.37
C PHE A 432 -20.17 1.65 4.88
N MET A 433 -19.94 0.64 4.05
CA MET A 433 -20.07 0.77 2.61
C MET A 433 -21.57 0.91 2.27
N VAL A 434 -22.01 2.17 2.28
CA VAL A 434 -23.25 2.61 1.62
C VAL A 434 -23.07 2.26 0.14
N LYS A 435 -24.08 1.68 -0.53
CA LYS A 435 -23.99 1.10 -1.90
C LYS A 435 -23.58 2.14 -2.96
N ASN A 436 -22.32 2.55 -2.93
CA ASN A 436 -21.69 3.43 -3.89
C ASN A 436 -21.04 2.54 -4.92
N THR A 437 -21.82 2.33 -5.97
CA THR A 437 -21.56 1.40 -7.04
C THR A 437 -20.58 2.03 -8.04
N CYS A 438 -19.41 1.43 -8.22
CA CYS A 438 -18.67 1.63 -9.47
C CYS A 438 -19.28 0.68 -10.50
N ILE A 439 -19.85 1.22 -11.59
CA ILE A 439 -20.34 0.38 -12.69
C ILE A 439 -19.12 -0.18 -13.41
N LEU A 440 -18.96 -1.51 -13.44
CA LEU A 440 -17.99 -2.19 -14.30
C LEU A 440 -18.37 -2.11 -15.78
#